data_AF-A0A258AYD0-F1
#
_entry.id   AF-A0A258AYD0-F1
#
_cell.length_a   1.000
_cell.length_b   1.000
_cell.length_c   1.000
_cell.angle_alpha   90.00
_cell.angle_beta   90.00
_cell.angle_gamma   90.00
#
_symmetry.space_group_name_H-M   'P 1'
#
loop_
_entity.id
_entity.type
_entity.pdbx_description
1 polymer ?
#
loop_
_entity_poly.entity_id
_entity_poly.type
_entity_poly.pdbx_seq_one_letter_code
_entity_poly.pdbx_strand_id
1 'polypeptide(L)' 'QNVTECTGGAFALSEEDLGDRYHTHCDPRLNADQALELSFLVAERMHSLKQKASKAA' A
#
# COMPACT_ATOMS: atom_id res chain seq x y z
N GLN A 1 5.08 12.71 -1.15
CA GLN A 1 3.98 13.67 -1.41
C GLN A 1 2.71 13.07 -0.84
N ASN A 2 1.86 13.85 -0.20
CA ASN A 2 0.55 13.37 0.24
C ASN A 2 -0.42 13.48 -0.95
N VAL A 3 -1.02 12.38 -1.41
CA VAL A 3 -1.91 12.35 -2.58
C VAL A 3 -3.10 11.45 -2.26
N THR A 4 -4.24 11.68 -2.93
CA THR A 4 -5.43 10.84 -2.82
C THR A 4 -5.73 10.26 -4.19
N GLU A 5 -4.91 9.30 -4.61
CA GLU A 5 -5.01 8.70 -5.95
C GLU A 5 -5.52 7.25 -5.90
N CYS A 6 -5.23 6.50 -4.82
CA CYS A 6 -5.74 5.15 -4.58
C CYS A 6 -6.72 5.10 -3.40
N THR A 7 -7.82 4.35 -3.53
CA THR A 7 -8.79 4.10 -2.45
C THR A 7 -8.25 3.10 -1.41
N GLY A 8 -8.83 3.11 -0.21
CA GLY A 8 -8.47 2.21 0.89
C GLY A 8 -7.20 2.62 1.64
N GLY A 9 -6.42 1.62 2.05
CA GLY A 9 -5.28 1.77 2.97
C GLY A 9 -5.69 2.12 4.40
N ALA A 10 -4.70 2.42 5.25
CA ALA A 10 -4.91 2.69 6.67
C ALA A 10 -5.91 3.80 7.00
N PHE A 11 -6.11 4.76 6.09
CA PHE A 11 -7.06 5.88 6.25
C PHE A 11 -8.41 5.67 5.55
N ALA A 12 -8.62 4.51 4.92
CA ALA A 12 -9.87 4.14 4.25
C ALA A 12 -10.34 5.19 3.23
N LEU A 13 -9.45 5.66 2.34
CA LEU A 13 -9.80 6.63 1.31
C LEU A 13 -10.93 6.11 0.42
N SER A 14 -11.97 6.92 0.26
CA SER A 14 -13.14 6.68 -0.58
C SER A 14 -12.94 7.21 -2.00
N GLU A 15 -13.88 6.93 -2.91
CA GLU A 15 -13.83 7.49 -4.26
C GLU A 15 -14.02 9.01 -4.25
N GLU A 16 -14.81 9.51 -3.30
CA GLU A 16 -15.05 10.93 -3.09
C GLU A 16 -13.77 11.69 -2.69
N ASP A 17 -12.89 11.05 -1.93
CA ASP A 17 -11.62 11.65 -1.47
C ASP A 17 -10.59 11.81 -2.61
N LEU A 18 -10.80 11.15 -3.75
CA LEU A 18 -9.87 11.21 -4.88
C LEU A 18 -9.79 12.63 -5.47
N GLY A 19 -10.89 13.39 -5.44
CA GLY A 19 -10.96 14.74 -6.00
C GLY A 19 -10.04 15.76 -5.31
N ASP A 20 -9.60 15.50 -4.08
CA ASP A 20 -8.86 16.46 -3.27
C ASP A 20 -7.42 16.68 -3.80
N ARG A 21 -6.73 15.60 -4.17
CA ARG A 21 -5.29 15.64 -4.49
C ARG A 21 -4.88 14.62 -5.56
N TYR A 22 -5.71 14.45 -6.59
CA TYR A 22 -5.34 13.69 -7.78
C TYR A 22 -4.45 14.54 -8.69
N HIS A 23 -3.13 14.30 -8.68
CA HIS A 23 -2.17 15.13 -9.41
C HIS A 23 -1.54 14.44 -10.62
N THR A 24 -1.85 13.17 -10.86
CA THR A 24 -1.36 12.41 -12.01
C THR A 24 -2.42 12.37 -13.12
N HIS A 25 -1.98 12.44 -14.37
CA HIS A 25 -2.81 12.09 -15.54
C HIS A 25 -2.59 10.63 -16.00
N CYS A 26 -1.64 9.93 -15.37
CA CYS A 26 -1.37 8.50 -15.57
C CYS A 26 -2.13 7.67 -14.53
N ASP A 27 -1.68 6.43 -14.31
CA ASP A 27 -2.26 5.56 -13.28
C ASP A 27 -2.09 6.16 -11.86
N PRO A 28 -3.08 5.94 -10.98
CA PRO A 28 -3.06 6.44 -9.61
C PRO A 28 -1.92 5.85 -8.77
N ARG A 29 -1.28 6.69 -7.95
CA ARG A 29 -0.13 6.31 -7.11
C ARG A 29 -0.54 6.08 -5.67
N LEU A 30 0.18 5.18 -5.00
CA LEU A 30 0.13 5.08 -3.54
C LEU A 30 0.70 6.35 -2.91
N ASN A 31 0.03 6.84 -1.87
CA ASN A 31 0.61 7.86 -1.01
C ASN A 31 1.64 7.25 -0.04
N ALA A 32 2.33 8.11 0.73
CA ALA A 32 3.42 7.67 1.61
C ALA A 32 2.96 6.64 2.67
N ASP A 33 1.76 6.82 3.22
CA ASP A 33 1.23 5.95 4.26
C ASP A 33 0.80 4.59 3.69
N GLN A 34 0.13 4.59 2.53
CA GLN A 34 -0.21 3.37 1.79
C GLN A 34 1.04 2.58 1.35
N ALA A 35 2.09 3.27 0.90
CA ALA A 35 3.35 2.63 0.53
C ALA A 35 4.09 2.04 1.74
N LEU A 36 4.05 2.73 2.89
CA LEU A 36 4.63 2.23 4.13
C LEU A 36 3.87 1.01 4.66
N GLU A 37 2.54 1.06 4.66
CA GLU A 37 1.67 -0.08 4.99
C GLU A 37 2.00 -1.30 4.12
N LEU A 38 2.05 -1.13 2.81
CA LEU A 38 2.42 -2.19 1.87
C LEU A 38 3.82 -2.76 2.16
N SER A 39 4.78 -1.91 2.54
CA SER A 39 6.15 -2.34 2.87
C SER A 39 6.17 -3.29 4.07
N PHE A 40 5.39 -3.01 5.11
CA PHE A 40 5.24 -3.91 6.26
C PHE A 40 4.56 -5.23 5.89
N LEU A 41 3.44 -5.18 5.15
CA LEU A 41 2.73 -6.38 4.69
C LEU A 41 3.63 -7.30 3.85
N VAL A 42 4.43 -6.72 2.96
CA VAL A 42 5.42 -7.47 2.16
C VAL A 42 6.50 -8.08 3.07
N ALA A 43 7.04 -7.32 4.02
CA ALA A 43 8.05 -7.82 4.95
C ALA A 43 7.54 -9.01 5.79
N GLU A 44 6.32 -8.92 6.32
CA GLU A 44 5.68 -10.01 7.07
C GLU A 44 5.46 -11.24 6.19
N ARG A 45 4.99 -11.04 4.96
CA ARG A 45 4.81 -12.14 4.00
C ARG A 45 6.14 -12.82 3.70
N MET A 46 7.20 -12.05 3.48
CA MET A 46 8.55 -12.58 3.25
C MET A 46 9.08 -13.35 4.46
N HIS A 47 8.84 -12.85 5.67
CA HIS A 47 9.22 -13.54 6.90
C HIS A 47 8.49 -14.89 7.05
N SER A 48 7.17 -14.90 6.83
CA SER A 48 6.36 -16.12 6.85
C SER A 48 6.84 -17.16 5.83
N LEU A 49 7.16 -16.73 4.60
CA LEU A 49 7.69 -17.61 3.56
C LEU A 49 9.04 -18.23 3.95
N LYS A 50 9.95 -17.45 4.53
CA LYS A 50 11.25 -17.95 5.02
C LYS A 50 11.06 -19.00 6.12
N GLN A 51 10.16 -18.76 7.08
CA GLN A 51 9.86 -19.73 8.14
C GLN A 51 9.30 -21.05 7.58
N LYS A 52 8.39 -20.98 6.60
CA LYS A 52 7.83 -22.18 5.96
C LYS A 52 8.90 -22.97 5.23
N ALA A 53 9.78 -22.30 4.49
CA ALA A 53 10.90 -22.94 3.80
C ALA A 53 11.85 -23.65 4.79
N SER A 54 12.19 -22.99 5.91
CA SER A 54 13.06 -23.58 6.94
C SER A 54 12.44 -24.77 7.67
N LYS A 55 11.11 -24.88 7.75
CA LYS A 55 10.42 -26.04 8.37
C LYS A 55 10.29 -27.22 7.42
N ALA A 56 10.40 -26.99 6.12
CA ALA A 56 10.28 -28.02 5.08
C ALA A 56 11.63 -28.65 4.70
N ALA A 57 12.74 -28.06 5.15
CA ALA A 57 14.10 -28.59 5.04
C ALA A 57 14.45 -29.42 6.28
#